data_AF-A0A973I665-F1
#
_entry.id   AF-A0A973I665-F1
#
_cell.length_a   1.000
_cell.length_b   1.000
_cell.length_c   1.000
_cell.angle_alpha   90.00
_cell.angle_beta   90.00
_cell.angle_gamma   90.00
#
_symmetry.space_group_name_H-M   'P 1'
#
loop_
_entity.id
_entity.type
_entity.pdbx_description
1 polymer ?
#
loop_
_entity_poly.entity_id
_entity_poly.type
_entity_poly.pdbx_seq_one_letter_code
_entity_poly.pdbx_strand_id
1 'polypeptide(L)'
;MRKQRITDKMLQSRIDYLNELANTPKQTYINGKAQIGNYHLYGAYGGVNVHKIVNEGGGVTTPICYGVTTKRELLEKLNSYIDGIEFTLRKWNIETLNR
;
A
#
# COMPACT_ATOMS: atom_id res chain seq x y z
N MET A 1 1.16 15.97 24.97
CA MET A 1 1.83 14.99 24.08
C MET A 1 2.22 15.68 22.78
N ARG A 2 3.49 15.64 22.35
CA ARG A 2 3.93 16.31 21.12
C ARG A 2 3.52 15.45 19.91
N LYS A 3 2.76 16.01 18.96
CA LYS A 3 2.35 15.30 17.74
C LYS A 3 3.60 14.99 16.90
N GLN A 4 3.96 13.71 16.78
CA GLN A 4 5.08 13.29 15.94
C GLN A 4 4.81 13.69 14.48
N ARG A 5 5.82 14.22 13.78
CA ARG A 5 5.70 14.49 12.33
C ARG A 5 5.78 13.18 11.57
N ILE A 6 4.78 12.89 10.74
CA ILE A 6 4.82 11.76 9.81
C ILE A 6 5.52 12.19 8.52
N THR A 7 6.41 11.36 8.01
CA THR A 7 7.24 11.63 6.82
C THR A 7 6.83 10.73 5.65
N ASP A 8 7.16 11.14 4.42
CA ASP A 8 6.90 10.30 3.23
C ASP A 8 7.72 9.01 3.26
N LYS A 9 8.92 9.03 3.88
CA LYS A 9 9.73 7.82 4.08
C LYS A 9 9.00 6.77 4.93
N MET A 10 8.26 7.20 5.95
CA MET A 10 7.45 6.27 6.76
C MET A 10 6.32 5.66 5.93
N LEU A 11 5.64 6.46 5.11
CA LEU A 11 4.59 5.97 4.22
C LEU A 11 5.15 5.00 3.17
N GLN A 12 6.26 5.37 2.52
CA GLN A 12 6.92 4.54 1.51
C GLN A 12 7.36 3.20 2.10
N SER A 13 7.95 3.19 3.30
CA SER A 13 8.33 1.95 3.97
C SER A 13 7.14 1.00 4.21
N ARG A 14 5.96 1.53 4.56
CA ARG A 14 4.76 0.70 4.72
C ARG A 14 4.20 0.22 3.37
N ILE A 15 4.28 1.03 2.33
CA ILE A 15 3.87 0.63 0.97
C ILE A 15 4.80 -0.44 0.41
N ASP A 16 6.11 -0.35 0.64
CA ASP A 16 7.07 -1.37 0.23
C ASP A 16 6.78 -2.71 0.93
N TYR A 17 6.49 -2.66 2.22
CA TYR A 17 6.07 -3.83 2.98
C TYR A 17 4.74 -4.41 2.48
N LEU A 18 3.78 -3.56 2.14
CA LEU A 18 2.52 -4.00 1.53
C LEU A 18 2.76 -4.72 0.19
N ASN A 19 3.67 -4.22 -0.65
CA ASN A 19 4.04 -4.89 -1.89
C ASN A 19 4.69 -6.26 -1.62
N GLU A 20 5.53 -6.39 -0.57
CA GLU A 20 6.08 -7.68 -0.15
C GLU A 20 4.99 -8.66 0.27
N LEU A 21 4.07 -8.23 1.14
CA LEU A 21 2.95 -9.06 1.61
C LEU A 21 2.02 -9.50 0.47
N ALA A 22 1.78 -8.61 -0.49
CA ALA A 22 0.94 -8.89 -1.65
C ALA A 22 1.69 -9.63 -2.77
N ASN A 23 2.99 -9.90 -2.60
CA ASN A 23 3.87 -10.45 -3.63
C ASN A 23 3.78 -9.68 -4.97
N THR A 24 3.77 -8.34 -4.90
CA THR A 24 3.70 -7.44 -6.05
C THR A 24 5.02 -6.70 -6.27
N PRO A 25 5.29 -6.20 -7.51
CA PRO A 25 6.49 -5.41 -7.77
C PRO A 25 6.56 -4.18 -6.86
N LYS A 26 7.77 -3.79 -6.43
CA LYS A 26 7.99 -2.57 -5.64
C LYS A 26 8.13 -1.31 -6.49
N GLN A 27 8.66 -1.46 -7.70
CA GLN A 27 8.79 -0.36 -8.65
C GLN A 27 7.49 -0.20 -9.45
N THR A 28 7.06 1.05 -9.65
CA THR A 28 5.81 1.37 -10.35
C THR A 28 5.93 1.21 -11.87
N TYR A 29 7.08 1.57 -12.44
CA TYR A 29 7.38 1.41 -13.87
C TYR A 29 8.79 0.82 -14.04
N ILE A 30 8.93 -0.16 -14.94
CA ILE A 30 10.22 -0.75 -15.32
C ILE A 30 10.34 -0.64 -16.83
N ASN A 31 11.37 0.06 -17.32
CA ASN A 31 11.57 0.32 -18.74
C ASN A 31 10.33 0.88 -19.45
N GLY A 32 9.61 1.80 -18.78
CA GLY A 32 8.37 2.39 -19.29
C GLY A 32 7.12 1.51 -19.17
N LYS A 33 7.24 0.24 -18.75
CA LYS A 33 6.10 -0.66 -18.55
C LYS A 33 5.52 -0.54 -17.15
N ALA A 34 4.21 -0.28 -17.06
CA ALA A 34 3.45 -0.26 -15.81
C ALA A 34 3.50 -1.63 -15.12
N GLN A 35 3.79 -1.64 -13.83
CA GLN A 35 3.86 -2.87 -13.04
C GLN A 35 2.50 -3.16 -12.40
N ILE A 36 1.70 -4.00 -13.05
CA ILE A 36 0.37 -4.40 -12.55
C ILE A 36 0.48 -4.97 -11.14
N GLY A 37 -0.40 -4.52 -10.25
CA GLY A 37 -0.43 -4.91 -8.85
C GLY A 37 0.43 -4.05 -7.93
N ASN A 38 1.40 -3.28 -8.44
CA ASN A 38 2.22 -2.39 -7.63
C ASN A 38 1.36 -1.36 -6.88
N TYR A 39 1.58 -1.28 -5.57
CA TYR A 39 1.11 -0.20 -4.71
C TYR A 39 2.17 0.91 -4.70
N HIS A 40 1.76 2.17 -4.89
CA HIS A 40 2.66 3.33 -4.84
C HIS A 40 2.02 4.53 -4.17
N LEU A 41 2.87 5.40 -3.61
CA LEU A 41 2.45 6.64 -2.98
C LEU A 41 2.00 7.63 -4.06
N TYR A 42 0.82 8.20 -3.87
CA TYR A 42 0.27 9.27 -4.69
C TYR A 42 0.09 10.53 -3.85
N GLY A 43 0.28 11.70 -4.44
CA GLY A 43 0.07 12.99 -3.79
C GLY A 43 -0.56 14.00 -4.73
N ALA A 44 -1.56 14.73 -4.23
CA ALA A 44 -2.21 15.83 -4.94
C ALA A 44 -2.81 16.81 -3.93
N TYR A 45 -2.87 18.10 -4.30
CA TYR A 45 -3.52 19.16 -3.50
C TYR A 45 -3.02 19.23 -2.03
N GLY A 46 -1.76 18.87 -1.79
CA GLY A 46 -1.15 18.83 -0.44
C GLY A 46 -1.51 17.60 0.39
N GLY A 47 -2.36 16.70 -0.10
CA GLY A 47 -2.69 15.41 0.50
C GLY A 47 -1.96 14.24 -0.15
N VAL A 48 -2.12 13.06 0.42
CA VAL A 48 -1.52 11.79 -0.03
C VAL A 48 -2.55 10.65 -0.07
N ASN A 49 -2.34 9.67 -0.94
CA ASN A 49 -3.08 8.40 -1.00
C ASN A 49 -2.17 7.27 -1.49
N VAL A 50 -2.69 6.05 -1.58
CA VAL A 50 -2.06 4.87 -2.17
C VAL A 50 -2.85 4.47 -3.40
N HIS A 51 -2.16 4.37 -4.53
CA HIS A 51 -2.71 3.85 -5.77
C HIS A 51 -2.20 2.42 -5.99
N LYS A 52 -3.02 1.59 -6.61
CA LYS A 52 -2.63 0.27 -7.12
C LYS A 52 -2.81 0.22 -8.63
N ILE A 53 -1.78 -0.15 -9.38
CA ILE A 53 -1.89 -0.33 -10.84
C ILE A 53 -2.75 -1.56 -11.15
N VAL A 54 -3.70 -1.42 -12.08
CA VAL A 54 -4.66 -2.49 -12.44
C VAL A 54 -4.59 -2.94 -13.89
N ASN A 55 -3.85 -2.25 -14.77
CA ASN A 55 -3.71 -2.65 -16.18
C ASN A 55 -2.38 -2.18 -16.79
N GLU A 56 -2.05 -2.69 -17.99
CA GLU A 56 -0.81 -2.38 -18.70
C GLU A 56 -0.70 -0.91 -19.16
N GLY A 57 -1.84 -0.23 -19.31
CA GLY A 57 -1.91 1.19 -19.63
C GLY A 57 -1.66 2.12 -18.44
N GLY A 58 -1.38 1.59 -17.25
CA GLY A 58 -1.11 2.39 -16.04
C GLY A 58 -2.36 2.86 -15.30
N GLY A 59 -3.55 2.33 -15.64
CA GLY A 59 -4.77 2.59 -14.88
C GLY A 59 -4.61 2.18 -13.41
N VAL A 60 -5.25 2.93 -12.50
CA VAL A 60 -5.10 2.76 -11.05
C VAL A 60 -6.45 2.60 -10.34
N THR A 61 -6.42 1.93 -9.19
CA THR A 61 -7.50 1.94 -8.19
C THR A 61 -6.97 2.46 -6.85
N THR A 62 -7.88 2.84 -5.94
CA THR A 62 -7.57 3.42 -4.62
C THR A 62 -8.10 2.52 -3.50
N PRO A 63 -7.40 1.42 -3.16
CA PRO A 63 -7.96 0.35 -2.32
C PRO A 63 -8.10 0.70 -0.83
N ILE A 64 -7.49 1.81 -0.38
CA ILE A 64 -7.42 2.17 1.06
C ILE A 64 -8.27 3.39 1.39
N CYS A 65 -8.20 4.44 0.57
CA CYS A 65 -8.90 5.70 0.79
C CYS A 65 -9.56 6.19 -0.50
N TYR A 66 -10.74 6.80 -0.39
CA TYR A 66 -11.29 7.62 -1.45
C TYR A 66 -10.68 9.02 -1.39
N GLY A 67 -10.03 9.46 -2.47
CA GLY A 67 -9.37 10.78 -2.55
C GLY A 67 -8.09 10.90 -1.71
N VAL A 68 -7.49 12.09 -1.69
CA VAL A 68 -6.28 12.37 -0.91
C VAL A 68 -6.61 12.69 0.55
N THR A 69 -5.73 12.28 1.47
CA THR A 69 -5.86 12.52 2.91
C THR A 69 -4.56 13.02 3.54
N THR A 70 -4.52 13.23 4.85
CA THR A 70 -3.31 13.61 5.58
C THR A 70 -2.35 12.41 5.70
N LYS A 71 -1.03 12.68 5.79
CA LYS A 71 -0.02 11.63 5.97
C LYS A 71 -0.25 10.76 7.22
N ARG A 72 -0.77 11.36 8.29
CA ARG A 72 -1.09 10.63 9.53
C ARG A 72 -2.23 9.65 9.32
N GLU A 73 -3.32 10.12 8.75
CA GLU A 73 -4.49 9.29 8.47
C GLU A 73 -4.16 8.19 7.46
N LEU A 74 -3.38 8.51 6.41
CA LEU A 74 -2.92 7.50 5.46
C LEU A 74 -2.06 6.43 6.14
N LEU A 75 -1.15 6.81 7.04
CA LEU A 75 -0.31 5.85 7.76
C LEU A 75 -1.16 4.92 8.64
N GLU A 76 -2.14 5.46 9.36
CA GLU A 76 -3.06 4.68 10.20
C GLU A 76 -3.87 3.69 9.35
N LYS A 77 -4.45 4.15 8.24
CA LYS A 77 -5.22 3.29 7.32
C LYS A 77 -4.35 2.24 6.62
N LEU A 78 -3.13 2.59 6.22
CA LEU A 78 -2.15 1.64 5.66
C LEU A 78 -1.85 0.51 6.65
N ASN A 79 -1.61 0.85 7.91
CA ASN A 79 -1.36 -0.15 8.94
C ASN A 79 -2.57 -1.07 9.12
N SER A 80 -3.78 -0.53 9.26
CA SER A 80 -4.99 -1.36 9.39
C SER A 80 -5.22 -2.27 8.18
N TYR A 81 -4.93 -1.79 6.96
CA TYR A 81 -5.04 -2.59 5.75
C TYR A 81 -4.02 -3.74 5.73
N ILE A 82 -2.76 -3.45 6.09
CA ILE A 82 -1.69 -4.43 6.22
C ILE A 82 -2.03 -5.48 7.28
N ASP A 83 -2.51 -5.06 8.44
CA ASP A 83 -2.89 -5.96 9.54
C ASP A 83 -3.97 -6.96 9.09
N GLY A 84 -4.94 -6.52 8.28
CA GLY A 84 -5.96 -7.39 7.70
C GLY A 84 -5.40 -8.44 6.73
N ILE A 85 -4.39 -8.06 5.93
CA ILE A 85 -3.69 -8.99 5.03
C ILE A 85 -2.89 -10.01 5.85
N GLU A 86 -2.11 -9.56 6.83
CA GLU A 86 -1.34 -10.44 7.70
C GLU A 86 -2.22 -11.43 8.45
N PHE A 87 -3.34 -10.95 9.02
CA PHE A 87 -4.31 -11.80 9.70
C PHE A 87 -4.82 -12.91 8.77
N THR A 88 -5.16 -12.55 7.53
CA THR A 88 -5.60 -13.51 6.51
C THR A 88 -4.50 -14.52 6.21
N LEU A 89 -3.29 -14.08 5.88
CA LEU A 89 -2.16 -14.97 5.55
C LEU A 89 -1.82 -15.94 6.70
N ARG A 90 -1.84 -15.47 7.96
CA ARG A 90 -1.62 -16.32 9.14
C ARG A 90 -2.69 -17.40 9.26
N LYS A 91 -3.96 -17.05 9.07
CA LYS A 91 -5.07 -18.01 9.11
C LYS A 91 -4.90 -19.10 8.05
N TRP A 92 -4.58 -18.71 6.81
CA TRP A 92 -4.33 -19.66 5.72
C TRP A 92 -3.18 -20.63 6.04
N ASN A 93 -2.06 -20.14 6.58
CA ASN A 93 -0.92 -20.99 6.94
C ASN A 93 -1.27 -22.00 8.04
N ILE A 94 -2.10 -21.63 9.01
CA ILE A 94 -2.57 -22.56 10.05
C ILE A 94 -3.46 -23.64 9.43
N GLU A 95 -4.36 -23.27 8.51
CA GLU A 95 -5.27 -24.22 7.86
C GLU A 95 -4.55 -25.18 6.90
N THR A 96 -3.46 -24.76 6.26
CA THR A 96 -2.67 -25.62 5.35
C THR A 96 -1.72 -26.57 6.08
N LEU A 97 -1.18 -26.17 7.24
CA LEU A 97 -0.32 -27.01 8.07
C LEU A 97 -1.08 -28.11 8.84
N ASN A 98 -2.40 -27.97 8.99
CA ASN A 98 -3.27 -28.92 9.69
C ASN A 98 -4.02 -29.90 8.73
N ARG A 99 -3.65 -29.92 7.45
CA ARG A 99 -4.17 -30.86 6.43
C ARG A 99 -3.10 -31.87 6.07
#